data_AF-A0A4Y2MTJ7-F1
#
_entry.id   AF-A0A4Y2MTJ7-F1
#
_cell.length_a   1.000
_cell.length_b   1.000
_cell.length_c   1.000
_cell.angle_alpha   90.00
_cell.angle_beta   90.00
_cell.angle_gamma   90.00
#
_symmetry.space_group_name_H-M   'P 1'
#
loop_
_entity.id
_entity.type
_entity.pdbx_description
1 polymer ?
#
loop_
_entity_poly.entity_id
_entity_poly.type
_entity_poly.pdbx_seq_one_letter_code
_entity_poly.pdbx_strand_id
1 'polypeptide(L)'
;MVPPDLDDVNTSSRPSKPFKVAHMENEDFFDFAAIADGYISTTKLGISKLSQIRVSRSNPNEISHKKDFSHLLPFSTHKVFKKNKIHSKVPSLLKFPRLPTKNGISVEKKKDLLNLCDYLKEQKHRDFYRDLCGDIEMDTGNFDEDDG
;
A
#
# COMPACT_ATOMS: atom_id res chain seq x y z
N MET A 1 -7.03 -18.86 -2.82
CA MET A 1 -7.99 -18.29 -1.86
C MET A 1 -7.48 -18.55 -0.45
N VAL A 2 -7.54 -17.57 0.47
CA VAL A 2 -7.09 -17.76 1.86
C VAL A 2 -8.08 -18.69 2.59
N PRO A 3 -7.61 -19.77 3.27
CA PRO A 3 -8.48 -20.62 4.07
C PRO A 3 -9.18 -19.86 5.22
N PRO A 4 -10.52 -19.93 5.37
CA PRO A 4 -11.27 -19.11 6.33
C PRO A 4 -10.86 -19.30 7.79
N ASP A 5 -10.39 -20.50 8.14
CA ASP A 5 -9.95 -20.81 9.50
C ASP A 5 -8.67 -20.05 9.90
N LEU A 6 -7.92 -19.50 8.94
CA LEU A 6 -6.82 -18.59 9.24
C LEU A 6 -7.30 -17.26 9.82
N ASP A 7 -8.52 -16.82 9.49
CA ASP A 7 -9.12 -15.63 10.07
C ASP A 7 -9.43 -15.86 11.55
N ASP A 8 -9.96 -17.03 11.88
CA ASP A 8 -10.22 -17.45 13.26
C ASP A 8 -8.93 -17.53 14.08
N VAL A 9 -7.87 -18.11 13.51
CA VAL A 9 -6.54 -18.14 14.14
C VAL A 9 -6.02 -16.72 14.39
N ASN A 10 -6.13 -15.82 13.41
CA ASN A 10 -5.68 -14.45 13.55
C ASN A 10 -6.49 -13.69 14.61
N THR A 11 -7.82 -13.73 14.55
CA THR A 11 -8.69 -13.01 15.48
C THR A 11 -8.54 -13.53 16.92
N SER A 12 -8.49 -14.85 17.11
CA SER A 12 -8.41 -15.50 18.43
C SER A 12 -7.03 -15.39 19.10
N SER A 13 -5.97 -15.06 18.35
CA SER A 13 -4.62 -14.86 18.89
C SER A 13 -4.54 -13.77 19.97
N ARG A 14 -5.53 -12.86 20.04
CA ARG A 14 -5.66 -11.84 21.08
C ARG A 14 -7.05 -11.85 21.72
N PRO A 15 -7.29 -12.67 22.76
CA PRO A 15 -8.63 -12.85 23.34
C PRO A 15 -9.28 -11.56 23.87
N SER A 16 -8.50 -10.66 24.48
CA SER A 16 -9.03 -9.41 25.05
C SER A 16 -9.21 -8.30 24.01
N LYS A 17 -8.43 -8.31 22.93
CA LYS A 17 -8.46 -7.30 21.86
C LYS A 17 -8.20 -7.98 20.51
N PRO A 18 -9.20 -8.69 19.96
CA PRO A 18 -9.07 -9.43 18.72
C PRO A 18 -8.60 -8.53 17.57
N PHE A 19 -7.78 -9.08 16.68
CA PHE A 19 -7.46 -8.39 15.44
C PHE A 19 -8.71 -8.28 14.56
N LYS A 20 -8.77 -7.25 13.72
CA LYS A 20 -9.77 -7.15 12.65
C LYS A 20 -9.13 -7.67 11.38
N VAL A 21 -9.73 -8.68 10.77
CA VAL A 21 -9.30 -9.19 9.48
C VAL A 21 -10.09 -8.47 8.39
N ALA A 22 -9.37 -7.97 7.40
CA ALA A 22 -9.94 -7.38 6.19
C ALA A 22 -9.41 -8.16 4.99
N HIS A 23 -10.32 -8.72 4.20
CA HIS A 23 -9.96 -9.35 2.93
C HIS A 23 -9.71 -8.26 1.91
N MET A 24 -8.52 -8.26 1.34
CA MET A 24 -8.11 -7.31 0.32
C MET A 24 -7.73 -8.09 -0.94
N GLU A 25 -8.19 -7.59 -2.08
CA GLU A 25 -7.85 -8.09 -3.41
C GLU A 25 -6.86 -7.13 -4.09
N ASN A 26 -6.31 -7.55 -5.24
CA ASN A 26 -5.39 -6.71 -6.02
C ASN A 26 -6.03 -5.35 -6.39
N GLU A 27 -7.35 -5.33 -6.55
CA GLU A 27 -8.17 -4.17 -6.85
C GLU A 27 -8.45 -3.26 -5.65
N ASP A 28 -7.84 -3.50 -4.48
CA ASP A 28 -7.93 -2.62 -3.33
C ASP A 28 -6.67 -1.74 -3.14
N PHE A 29 -5.58 -2.06 -3.83
CA PHE A 29 -4.30 -1.36 -3.70
C PHE A 29 -4.17 -0.23 -4.73
N PHE A 30 -4.62 0.96 -4.37
CA PHE A 30 -4.51 2.16 -5.21
C PHE A 30 -3.14 2.83 -5.12
N ASP A 31 -2.60 3.27 -6.26
CA ASP A 31 -1.42 4.13 -6.33
C ASP A 31 -1.83 5.61 -6.25
N PHE A 32 -2.00 6.07 -5.02
CA PHE A 32 -2.30 7.48 -4.73
C PHE A 32 -1.14 8.41 -5.07
N ALA A 33 0.11 7.91 -5.05
CA ALA A 33 1.29 8.70 -5.35
C ALA A 33 1.31 9.10 -6.83
N ALA A 34 1.10 8.14 -7.74
CA ALA A 34 1.02 8.42 -9.17
C ALA A 34 -0.08 9.44 -9.51
N ILE A 35 -1.23 9.36 -8.85
CA ILE A 35 -2.30 10.37 -9.02
C ILE A 35 -1.89 11.72 -8.43
N ALA A 36 -1.35 11.75 -7.22
CA ALA A 36 -0.92 12.99 -6.58
C ALA A 36 0.14 13.70 -7.45
N ASP A 37 1.12 12.96 -7.98
CA ASP A 37 2.14 13.47 -8.88
C ASP A 37 1.56 13.98 -10.20
N GLY A 38 0.46 13.42 -10.69
CA GLY A 38 -0.21 13.93 -11.90
C GLY A 38 -0.97 15.26 -11.71
N TYR A 39 -1.42 15.55 -10.48
CA TYR A 39 -2.43 16.58 -10.23
C TYR A 39 -2.00 17.69 -9.27
N ILE A 40 -1.15 17.37 -8.30
CA ILE A 40 -0.81 18.22 -7.16
C ILE A 40 0.69 18.57 -7.22
N SER A 41 1.03 19.78 -6.77
CA SER A 41 2.41 20.26 -6.59
C SER A 41 2.51 20.98 -5.26
N THR A 42 3.19 20.36 -4.30
CA THR A 42 3.41 20.92 -2.95
C THR A 42 4.87 21.30 -2.69
N THR A 43 5.77 21.19 -3.68
CA THR A 43 7.21 21.43 -3.51
C THR A 43 7.52 22.81 -2.93
N LYS A 44 6.79 23.84 -3.35
CA LYS A 44 6.99 25.24 -2.89
C LYS A 44 6.35 25.55 -1.55
N LEU A 45 5.48 24.68 -1.06
CA LEU A 45 4.71 24.88 0.16
C LEU A 45 5.55 24.60 1.41
N GLY A 46 6.55 23.70 1.31
CA GLY A 46 7.43 23.35 2.42
C GLY A 46 6.68 22.75 3.60
N ILE A 47 5.84 21.73 3.34
CA ILE A 47 4.90 21.13 4.30
C ILE A 47 5.54 20.81 5.65
N SER A 48 6.77 20.29 5.66
CA SER A 48 7.50 19.93 6.88
C SER A 48 7.79 21.10 7.82
N LYS A 49 7.65 22.35 7.36
CA LYS A 49 7.88 23.58 8.14
C LYS A 49 6.58 24.28 8.56
N LEU A 50 5.42 23.71 8.24
CA LEU A 50 4.13 24.31 8.55
C LEU A 50 3.63 23.80 9.90
N SER A 51 3.07 24.70 10.71
CA SER A 51 2.44 24.37 11.98
C SER A 51 0.98 23.97 11.82
N GLN A 52 0.30 24.54 10.82
CA GLN A 52 -1.12 24.31 10.57
C GLN A 52 -1.41 24.28 9.07
N ILE A 53 -2.24 23.32 8.66
CA ILE A 53 -2.81 23.22 7.32
C ILE A 53 -4.32 23.11 7.46
N ARG A 54 -5.04 23.87 6.64
CA ARG A 54 -6.50 23.81 6.54
C ARG A 54 -6.87 23.58 5.08
N VAL A 55 -7.69 22.56 4.87
CA VAL A 55 -8.31 22.24 3.58
C VAL A 55 -9.80 22.56 3.70
N SER A 56 -10.35 23.25 2.70
CA SER A 56 -11.78 23.59 2.68
C SER A 56 -12.49 22.87 1.54
N ARG A 57 -13.69 22.35 1.81
CA ARG A 57 -14.56 21.80 0.77
C ARG A 57 -15.01 22.86 -0.23
N SER A 58 -15.15 24.12 0.19
CA SER A 58 -15.59 25.22 -0.68
C SER A 58 -14.54 25.65 -1.69
N ASN A 59 -13.25 25.42 -1.39
CA ASN A 59 -12.15 25.77 -2.29
C ASN A 59 -11.11 24.64 -2.28
N PRO A 60 -11.38 23.50 -2.95
CA PRO A 60 -10.51 22.33 -2.91
C PRO A 60 -9.20 22.53 -3.68
N ASN A 61 -9.09 23.58 -4.50
CA ASN A 61 -7.90 23.81 -5.34
C ASN A 61 -6.74 24.48 -4.58
N GLU A 62 -7.02 24.94 -3.36
CA GLU A 62 -6.10 25.72 -2.53
C GLU A 62 -6.09 25.15 -1.12
N ILE A 63 -4.96 25.32 -0.45
CA ILE A 63 -4.86 25.05 0.97
C ILE A 63 -4.46 26.32 1.71
N SER A 64 -4.99 26.47 2.91
CA SER A 64 -4.60 27.51 3.83
C SER A 64 -3.54 26.95 4.79
N HIS A 65 -2.50 27.71 5.09
CA HIS A 65 -1.42 27.28 5.98
C HIS A 65 -0.87 28.39 6.89
N LYS A 66 -0.22 27.98 7.98
CA LYS A 66 0.56 28.83 8.88
C LYS A 66 1.89 28.16 9.25
N LYS A 67 2.90 28.99 9.53
CA LYS A 67 4.22 28.57 10.03
C LYS A 67 4.35 28.70 11.55
N ASP A 68 3.32 29.23 12.21
CA ASP A 68 3.23 29.43 13.64
C ASP A 68 1.86 28.99 14.15
N PHE A 69 1.70 28.97 15.48
CA PHE A 69 0.46 28.64 16.16
C PHE A 69 -0.35 29.88 16.59
N SER A 70 0.03 31.09 16.15
CA SER A 70 -0.64 32.31 16.57
C SER A 70 -2.08 32.34 16.06
N HIS A 71 -3.02 32.62 16.95
CA HIS A 71 -4.41 32.84 16.59
C HIS A 71 -4.65 34.21 15.93
N LEU A 72 -3.73 35.16 16.14
CA LEU A 72 -3.85 36.54 15.66
C LEU A 72 -3.47 36.70 14.19
N LEU A 73 -2.51 35.92 13.70
CA LEU A 73 -2.08 36.00 12.30
C LEU A 73 -3.10 35.29 11.38
N PRO A 74 -3.39 35.83 10.19
CA PRO A 74 -4.25 35.14 9.23
C PRO A 74 -3.53 33.93 8.61
N PHE A 75 -4.30 33.00 8.06
CA PHE A 75 -3.74 31.94 7.23
C PHE A 75 -3.26 32.50 5.88
N SER A 76 -2.15 31.99 5.38
CA SER A 76 -1.74 32.19 3.98
C SER A 76 -2.34 31.11 3.09
N THR A 77 -2.60 31.42 1.82
CA THR A 77 -3.21 30.45 0.88
C THR A 77 -2.22 30.04 -0.20
N HIS A 78 -2.26 28.77 -0.59
CA HIS A 78 -1.42 28.20 -1.65
C HIS A 78 -2.24 27.34 -2.61
N LYS A 79 -2.11 27.58 -3.92
CA LYS A 79 -2.67 26.72 -4.96
C LYS A 79 -1.87 25.43 -5.04
N VAL A 80 -2.53 24.31 -4.78
CA VAL A 80 -1.87 22.99 -4.73
C VAL A 80 -1.98 22.22 -6.04
N PHE A 81 -2.92 22.56 -6.92
CA PHE A 81 -3.04 21.90 -8.22
C PHE A 81 -2.01 22.41 -9.23
N LYS A 82 -1.49 21.49 -10.05
CA LYS A 82 -0.62 21.82 -11.18
C LYS A 82 -1.37 22.68 -12.21
N LYS A 83 -0.62 23.40 -13.06
CA LYS A 83 -1.18 24.26 -14.12
C LYS A 83 -2.20 23.47 -14.96
N ASN A 84 -3.37 24.05 -15.19
CA ASN A 84 -4.51 23.47 -15.94
C ASN A 84 -5.18 22.23 -15.32
N LYS A 85 -4.80 21.84 -14.10
CA LYS A 85 -5.49 20.84 -13.28
C LYS A 85 -6.38 21.54 -12.26
N ILE A 86 -7.54 20.94 -12.00
CA ILE A 86 -8.52 21.38 -11.00
C ILE A 86 -9.16 20.14 -10.39
N HIS A 87 -9.75 20.30 -9.22
CA HIS A 87 -10.43 19.21 -8.50
C HIS A 87 -11.40 18.41 -9.39
N SER A 88 -12.24 19.06 -10.20
CA SER A 88 -13.22 18.38 -11.06
C SER A 88 -12.61 17.52 -12.17
N LYS A 89 -11.31 17.66 -12.46
CA LYS A 89 -10.59 16.83 -13.43
C LYS A 89 -9.88 15.64 -12.79
N VAL A 90 -9.91 15.51 -11.46
CA VAL A 90 -9.39 14.33 -10.76
C VAL A 90 -10.32 13.17 -11.07
N PRO A 91 -9.81 12.01 -11.52
CA PRO A 91 -10.65 10.88 -11.84
C PRO A 91 -11.38 10.36 -10.59
N SER A 92 -12.45 9.58 -10.79
CA SER A 92 -13.04 8.80 -9.71
C SER A 92 -12.05 7.76 -9.20
N LEU A 93 -12.13 7.40 -7.91
CA LEU A 93 -11.26 6.42 -7.26
C LEU A 93 -11.12 5.11 -8.06
N LEU A 94 -12.21 4.62 -8.65
CA LEU A 94 -12.21 3.39 -9.48
C LEU A 94 -11.28 3.42 -10.71
N LYS A 95 -10.85 4.61 -11.14
CA LYS A 95 -9.95 4.82 -12.28
C LYS A 95 -8.52 5.13 -11.84
N PHE A 96 -8.22 5.05 -10.56
CA PHE A 96 -6.87 5.26 -10.07
C PHE A 96 -5.99 4.08 -10.51
N PRO A 97 -4.71 4.33 -10.85
CA PRO A 97 -3.75 3.27 -11.08
C PRO A 97 -3.65 2.37 -9.84
N ARG A 98 -3.34 1.11 -10.08
CA ARG A 98 -3.16 0.11 -9.03
C ARG A 98 -1.68 -0.06 -8.74
N LEU A 99 -1.35 -0.25 -7.47
CA LEU A 99 -0.01 -0.68 -7.12
C LEU A 99 0.17 -2.11 -7.61
N PRO A 100 1.31 -2.43 -8.25
CA PRO A 100 1.61 -3.80 -8.59
C PRO A 100 1.75 -4.60 -7.29
N THR A 101 0.86 -5.57 -7.08
CA THR A 101 0.95 -6.51 -5.97
C THR A 101 2.01 -7.55 -6.33
N LYS A 102 3.23 -7.32 -5.88
CA LYS A 102 4.29 -8.32 -5.94
C LYS A 102 4.32 -9.11 -4.64
N ASN A 103 4.41 -10.42 -4.76
CA ASN A 103 4.64 -11.30 -3.64
C ASN A 103 6.03 -11.00 -3.03
N GLY A 104 6.04 -10.36 -1.86
CA GLY A 104 7.25 -9.94 -1.16
C GLY A 104 7.89 -11.03 -0.29
N ILE A 105 7.49 -12.29 -0.43
CA ILE A 105 8.05 -13.40 0.34
C ILE A 105 9.45 -13.72 -0.19
N SER A 106 10.45 -13.68 0.70
CA SER A 106 11.84 -14.01 0.36
C SER A 106 11.99 -15.48 -0.07
N VAL A 107 13.04 -15.79 -0.81
CA VAL A 107 13.31 -17.15 -1.29
C VAL A 107 13.46 -18.13 -0.13
N GLU A 108 14.14 -17.72 0.95
CA GLU A 108 14.30 -18.50 2.17
C GLU A 108 12.94 -18.77 2.82
N LYS A 109 12.09 -17.74 2.90
CA LYS A 109 10.77 -17.89 3.49
C LYS A 109 9.86 -18.77 2.64
N LYS A 110 9.97 -18.73 1.31
CA LYS A 110 9.27 -19.66 0.41
C LYS A 110 9.70 -21.11 0.69
N LYS A 111 11.01 -21.37 0.84
CA LYS A 111 11.52 -22.71 1.21
C LYS A 111 10.93 -23.18 2.54
N ASP A 112 10.93 -22.33 3.57
CA ASP A 112 10.35 -22.67 4.88
C ASP A 112 8.85 -23.00 4.78
N LEU A 113 8.08 -22.21 4.02
CA LEU A 113 6.64 -22.43 3.84
C LEU A 113 6.34 -23.70 3.05
N LEU A 114 7.17 -24.03 2.05
CA LEU A 114 7.06 -25.28 1.31
C LEU A 114 7.42 -26.48 2.20
N ASN A 115 8.46 -26.39 3.02
CA ASN A 115 8.81 -27.43 4.00
C ASN A 115 7.71 -27.63 5.05
N LEU A 116 7.02 -26.55 5.46
CA LEU A 116 5.89 -26.64 6.37
C LEU A 116 4.73 -27.47 5.79
N CYS A 117 4.58 -27.50 4.47
CA CYS A 117 3.47 -28.21 3.82
C CYS A 117 3.44 -29.71 4.14
N ASP A 118 4.59 -30.33 4.42
CA ASP A 118 4.70 -31.75 4.79
C ASP A 118 4.03 -32.07 6.13
N TYR A 119 3.88 -31.06 6.99
CA TYR A 119 3.31 -31.20 8.35
C TYR A 119 1.85 -30.75 8.43
N LEU A 120 1.34 -30.09 7.40
CA LEU A 120 -0.06 -29.68 7.35
C LEU A 120 -0.94 -30.90 7.13
N LYS A 121 -2.04 -31.02 7.88
CA LYS A 121 -2.95 -32.17 7.75
C LYS A 121 -3.95 -31.99 6.60
N GLU A 122 -4.49 -30.78 6.49
CA GLU A 122 -5.56 -30.47 5.55
C GLU A 122 -5.01 -30.04 4.19
N GLN A 123 -5.60 -30.58 3.12
CA GLN A 123 -5.16 -30.30 1.75
C GLN A 123 -5.30 -28.81 1.39
N LYS A 124 -6.40 -28.17 1.84
CA LYS A 124 -6.67 -26.74 1.58
C LYS A 124 -5.54 -25.81 2.03
N HIS A 125 -4.84 -26.16 3.12
CA HIS A 125 -3.71 -25.36 3.62
C HIS A 125 -2.47 -25.60 2.78
N ARG A 126 -2.20 -26.86 2.39
CA ARG A 126 -1.09 -27.19 1.49
C ARG A 126 -1.22 -26.47 0.15
N ASP A 127 -2.41 -26.48 -0.44
CA ASP A 127 -2.68 -25.82 -1.72
C ASP A 127 -2.46 -24.31 -1.59
N PHE A 128 -2.98 -23.69 -0.53
CA PHE A 128 -2.79 -22.26 -0.27
C PHE A 128 -1.31 -21.85 -0.19
N TYR A 129 -0.48 -22.56 0.58
CA TYR A 129 0.93 -22.20 0.73
C TYR A 129 1.75 -22.52 -0.53
N ARG A 130 1.38 -23.54 -1.31
CA ARG A 130 1.99 -23.83 -2.61
C ARG A 130 1.68 -22.73 -3.62
N ASP A 131 0.42 -22.34 -3.73
CA ASP A 131 -0.01 -21.23 -4.59
C ASP A 131 0.69 -19.93 -4.19
N LEU A 132 0.75 -19.65 -2.88
CA LEU A 132 1.46 -18.50 -2.32
C LEU A 132 2.96 -18.49 -2.66
N CYS A 133 3.57 -19.65 -2.88
CA CYS A 133 4.99 -19.76 -3.24
C CYS A 133 5.23 -19.90 -4.75
N GLY A 134 4.18 -20.09 -5.56
CA GLY A 134 4.23 -20.51 -6.97
C GLY A 134 4.93 -19.54 -7.94
N ASP A 135 5.20 -18.29 -7.52
CA ASP A 135 5.98 -17.31 -8.30
C ASP A 135 7.51 -17.58 -8.19
N ILE A 136 7.95 -18.81 -8.44
CA ILE A 136 9.39 -19.09 -8.59
C ILE A 136 9.72 -18.91 -10.07
N GLU A 137 10.16 -17.70 -10.46
CA GLU A 137 11.17 -17.63 -11.52
C GLU A 137 12.38 -18.40 -10.95
N MET A 138 12.54 -19.65 -11.37
CA MET A 138 13.76 -20.40 -11.10
C MET A 138 14.85 -19.68 -11.88
N ASP A 139 15.58 -18.80 -11.20
CA ASP A 139 16.91 -18.40 -11.63
C ASP A 139 17.75 -19.67 -11.59
N THR A 140 17.75 -20.40 -12.72
CA THR A 140 18.70 -21.47 -12.98
C THR A 140 20.05 -20.78 -13.14
N GLY A 141 20.67 -20.45 -12.00
CA GLY A 141 22.05 -20.04 -11.96
C GLY A 141 22.85 -21.09 -12.71
N ASN A 142 23.46 -20.67 -13.82
CA ASN A 142 24.48 -21.42 -14.52
C ASN A 142 25.50 -21.87 -13.46
N PHE A 143 25.49 -23.16 -13.15
CA PHE A 143 26.69 -23.81 -12.68
C PHE A 143 27.55 -23.97 -13.93
N ASP A 144 28.43 -23.01 -14.16
CA ASP A 144 29.57 -23.24 -15.05
C ASP A 144 30.39 -24.36 -14.39
N GLU A 145 30.32 -25.55 -14.97
CA GLU A 145 31.27 -26.62 -14.75
C GLU A 145 32.64 -26.10 -15.24
N ASP A 146 33.49 -25.71 -14.30
CA ASP A 146 34.90 -25.43 -14.55
C ASP A 146 35.63 -26.79 -14.61
N ASP A 147 35.77 -27.30 -15.82
CA ASP A 147 36.71 -28.38 -16.15
C ASP A 147 38.15 -27.87 -15.98
N GLY A 148 38.83 -28.36 -14.94
CA GLY A 148 40.27 -28.14 -14.71
C GLY A 148 40.91 -29.30 -13.95
#